data_AF-A0A7S3R1U0-F1
#
_entry.id   AF-A0A7S3R1U0-F1
#
_cell.length_a   1.000
_cell.length_b   1.000
_cell.length_c   1.000
_cell.angle_alpha   90.00
_cell.angle_beta   90.00
_cell.angle_gamma   90.00
#
_symmetry.space_group_name_H-M   'P 1'
#
loop_
_entity.id
_entity.type
_entity.pdbx_description
1 polymer ?
#
loop_
_entity_poly.entity_id
_entity_poly.type
_entity_poly.pdbx_seq_one_letter_code
_entity_poly.pdbx_strand_id
1 'polypeptide(L)'
;HLQASVVFTFYTSLTAIPRVCAHSVYLQVSIFYTAPTAVRALHAKGDEWVTRHSRASLRLLGSVGEPINPDAHRWYKDVVGGGRCPIMDTWWQTETGAHMIAPLPRAMQQKPGSAALPFFGVSPAIVDEKGNVLQVCTQAMCVCVEC
;
A
#
# COMPACT_ATOMS: atom_id res chain seq x y z
N HIS A 1 -22.78 13.19 -4.18
CA HIS A 1 -22.00 11.96 -4.37
C HIS A 1 -20.89 11.90 -3.33
N LEU A 2 -21.16 11.38 -2.12
CA LEU A 2 -20.11 11.21 -1.10
C LEU A 2 -19.27 9.98 -1.47
N GLN A 3 -17.99 10.17 -1.79
CA GLN A 3 -17.03 9.08 -1.87
C GLN A 3 -16.59 8.74 -0.46
N ALA A 4 -17.00 7.58 0.05
CA ALA A 4 -16.47 7.07 1.31
C ALA A 4 -15.05 6.53 1.08
N SER A 5 -14.08 7.13 1.75
CA SER A 5 -12.74 6.57 1.94
C SER A 5 -12.74 5.91 3.31
N VAL A 6 -12.69 4.58 3.36
CA VAL A 6 -12.64 3.86 4.64
C VAL A 6 -11.20 3.44 4.89
N VAL A 7 -10.56 4.16 5.81
CA VAL A 7 -9.25 3.81 6.36
C VAL A 7 -9.51 2.81 7.49
N PHE A 8 -9.12 1.54 7.29
CA PHE A 8 -9.27 0.53 8.34
C PHE A 8 -8.08 0.57 9.29
N THR A 9 -8.30 1.23 10.42
CA THR A 9 -7.38 1.31 11.55
C THR A 9 -7.56 0.07 12.45
N PHE A 10 -6.54 -0.80 12.48
CA PHE A 10 -6.18 -1.75 13.57
C PHE A 10 -7.20 -2.79 14.09
N TYR A 11 -7.97 -3.50 13.24
CA TYR A 11 -8.59 -4.76 13.69
C TYR A 11 -8.20 -5.96 12.81
N THR A 12 -7.07 -6.58 13.15
CA THR A 12 -6.57 -7.88 12.63
C THR A 12 -7.27 -9.09 13.28
N SER A 13 -8.44 -8.91 13.90
CA SER A 13 -9.21 -10.04 14.40
C SER A 13 -9.72 -10.89 13.22
N LEU A 14 -9.51 -12.20 13.29
CA LEU A 14 -9.92 -13.19 12.28
C LEU A 14 -11.43 -13.16 11.98
N THR A 15 -12.25 -12.55 12.84
CA THR A 15 -13.70 -12.33 12.68
C THR A 15 -14.08 -11.01 12.00
N ALA A 16 -13.13 -10.06 11.86
CA ALA A 16 -13.36 -8.77 11.22
C ALA A 16 -13.20 -8.82 9.69
N ILE A 17 -12.48 -9.82 9.16
CA ILE A 17 -12.19 -9.97 7.73
C ILE A 17 -13.47 -10.11 6.86
N PRO A 18 -14.47 -10.93 7.24
CA PRO A 18 -15.78 -10.94 6.58
C PRO A 18 -16.48 -9.59 6.60
N ARG A 19 -16.34 -8.84 7.71
CA ARG A 19 -16.94 -7.52 7.87
C ARG A 19 -16.27 -6.49 6.99
N VAL A 20 -14.95 -6.50 6.83
CA VAL A 20 -14.22 -5.54 5.97
C VAL A 20 -14.69 -5.62 4.52
N CYS A 21 -14.76 -6.83 3.96
CA CYS A 21 -15.22 -7.02 2.58
C CYS A 21 -16.73 -6.74 2.43
N ALA A 22 -17.54 -7.10 3.43
CA ALA A 22 -18.97 -6.77 3.43
C ALA A 22 -19.22 -5.25 3.56
N HIS A 23 -18.50 -4.55 4.44
CA HIS A 23 -18.63 -3.10 4.61
C HIS A 23 -18.23 -2.34 3.35
N SER A 24 -17.24 -2.84 2.60
CA SER A 24 -16.88 -2.28 1.29
C SER A 24 -18.06 -2.22 0.32
N VAL A 25 -18.95 -3.23 0.37
CA VAL A 25 -20.16 -3.29 -0.48
C VAL A 25 -21.21 -2.29 0.00
N TYR A 26 -21.44 -2.19 1.31
CA TYR A 26 -22.48 -1.31 1.87
C TYR A 26 -22.10 0.18 1.81
N LEU A 27 -20.82 0.51 1.99
CA LEU A 27 -20.33 1.89 2.02
C LEU A 27 -19.80 2.39 0.67
N GLN A 28 -19.81 1.56 -0.37
CA GLN A 28 -19.25 1.88 -1.69
C GLN A 28 -17.83 2.46 -1.60
N VAL A 29 -16.97 1.78 -0.84
CA VAL A 29 -15.62 2.25 -0.55
C VAL A 29 -14.83 2.40 -1.85
N SER A 30 -14.17 3.54 -2.01
CA SER A 30 -13.36 3.85 -3.19
C SER A 30 -11.86 3.63 -2.99
N ILE A 31 -11.39 3.76 -1.75
CA ILE A 31 -9.99 3.60 -1.36
C ILE A 31 -9.92 2.62 -0.19
N PHE A 32 -9.13 1.56 -0.32
CA PHE A 32 -8.89 0.59 0.74
C PHE A 32 -7.43 0.67 1.19
N TYR A 33 -7.20 1.17 2.41
CA TYR A 33 -5.87 1.44 2.96
C TYR A 33 -5.64 0.64 4.24
N THR A 34 -4.62 -0.22 4.26
CA THR A 34 -4.40 -1.17 5.36
C THR A 34 -2.92 -1.58 5.52
N ALA A 35 -2.60 -2.31 6.59
CA ALA A 35 -1.26 -2.83 6.82
C ALA A 35 -1.02 -4.16 6.05
N PRO A 36 0.19 -4.41 5.54
CA PRO A 36 0.57 -5.68 4.91
C PRO A 36 0.28 -6.93 5.74
N THR A 37 0.37 -6.86 7.07
CA THR A 37 0.01 -7.97 7.96
C THR A 37 -1.44 -8.38 7.78
N ALA A 38 -2.36 -7.42 7.63
CA ALA A 38 -3.77 -7.71 7.35
C ALA A 38 -3.95 -8.32 5.95
N VAL A 39 -3.21 -7.81 4.95
CA VAL A 39 -3.20 -8.38 3.59
C VAL A 39 -2.71 -9.83 3.61
N ARG A 40 -1.60 -10.13 4.32
CA ARG A 40 -1.05 -11.49 4.45
C ARG A 40 -2.01 -12.42 5.18
N ALA A 41 -2.61 -11.94 6.27
CA ALA A 41 -3.60 -12.73 7.02
C ALA A 41 -4.83 -13.07 6.18
N LEU A 42 -5.27 -12.16 5.31
CA LEU A 42 -6.37 -12.40 4.38
C LEU A 42 -5.94 -13.33 3.24
N HIS A 43 -4.77 -13.13 2.65
CA HIS A 43 -4.20 -14.01 1.62
C HIS A 43 -4.11 -15.46 2.12
N ALA A 44 -3.68 -15.67 3.36
CA ALA A 44 -3.60 -17.00 3.98
C ALA A 44 -4.96 -17.71 4.15
N LYS A 45 -6.07 -16.96 4.18
CA LYS A 45 -7.43 -17.54 4.27
C LYS A 45 -8.01 -17.96 2.92
N GLY A 46 -7.34 -17.62 1.82
CA GLY A 46 -7.78 -17.92 0.47
C GLY A 46 -8.74 -16.86 -0.11
N ASP A 47 -8.91 -16.95 -1.43
CA ASP A 47 -9.52 -15.88 -2.24
C ASP A 47 -11.04 -15.76 -2.05
N GLU A 48 -11.71 -16.85 -1.67
CA GLU A 48 -13.17 -16.94 -1.54
C GLU A 48 -13.76 -15.84 -0.64
N TRP A 49 -13.07 -15.55 0.47
CA TRP A 49 -13.48 -14.51 1.42
C TRP A 49 -13.51 -13.11 0.81
N VAL A 50 -12.72 -12.89 -0.24
CA VAL A 50 -12.64 -11.63 -0.96
C VAL A 50 -13.58 -11.65 -2.17
N THR A 51 -13.59 -12.75 -2.93
CA THR A 51 -14.29 -12.87 -4.22
C THR A 51 -15.80 -12.99 -4.09
N ARG A 52 -16.31 -13.43 -2.94
CA ARG A 52 -17.76 -13.46 -2.65
C ARG A 52 -18.40 -12.08 -2.47
N HIS A 53 -17.61 -11.01 -2.38
CA HIS A 53 -18.11 -9.64 -2.21
C HIS A 53 -17.81 -8.77 -3.45
N SER A 54 -18.73 -7.86 -3.77
CA SER A 54 -18.53 -6.91 -4.87
C SER A 54 -17.47 -5.86 -4.50
N ARG A 55 -16.49 -5.67 -5.38
CA ARG A 55 -15.36 -4.74 -5.23
C ARG A 55 -15.31 -3.72 -6.38
N ALA A 56 -16.44 -3.55 -7.07
CA ALA A 56 -16.54 -2.69 -8.23
C ALA A 56 -16.27 -1.21 -7.90
N SER A 57 -16.58 -0.79 -6.68
CA SER A 57 -16.37 0.59 -6.20
C SER A 57 -14.90 0.93 -5.94
N LEU A 58 -14.04 -0.07 -5.71
CA LEU A 58 -12.63 0.16 -5.41
C LEU A 58 -11.92 0.78 -6.62
N ARG A 59 -11.13 1.81 -6.34
CA ARG A 59 -10.31 2.55 -7.31
C ARG A 59 -8.84 2.60 -6.93
N LEU A 60 -8.53 2.45 -5.64
CA LEU A 60 -7.18 2.55 -5.10
C LEU A 60 -7.03 1.60 -3.92
N LEU A 61 -5.91 0.90 -3.89
CA LEU A 61 -5.47 0.11 -2.74
C LEU A 61 -4.28 0.80 -2.11
N GLY A 62 -4.10 0.70 -0.81
CA GLY A 62 -2.87 1.15 -0.18
C GLY A 62 -2.41 0.25 0.96
N SER A 63 -1.11 0.37 1.20
CA SER A 63 -0.28 -0.40 2.09
C SER A 63 0.57 0.55 2.92
N VAL A 64 0.72 0.28 4.22
CA VAL A 64 1.45 1.15 5.15
C VAL A 64 2.06 0.38 6.31
N GLY A 65 3.18 0.89 6.81
CA GLY A 65 3.73 0.55 8.12
C GLY A 65 4.86 -0.46 8.08
N GLU A 66 4.81 -1.43 7.17
CA GLU A 66 5.87 -2.43 6.98
C GLU A 66 6.06 -2.73 5.49
N PRO A 67 7.20 -3.31 5.08
CA PRO A 67 7.39 -3.74 3.70
C PRO A 67 6.41 -4.85 3.32
N ILE A 68 5.72 -4.68 2.18
CA ILE A 68 4.87 -5.72 1.60
C ILE A 68 5.70 -6.72 0.79
N ASN A 69 5.53 -8.02 1.05
CA ASN A 69 6.13 -9.08 0.23
C ASN A 69 5.61 -8.98 -1.23
N PRO A 70 6.47 -9.11 -2.26
CA PRO A 70 6.06 -9.21 -3.67
C PRO A 70 4.87 -10.14 -3.95
N ASP A 71 4.77 -11.31 -3.29
CA ASP A 71 3.66 -12.25 -3.46
C ASP A 71 2.34 -11.67 -2.93
N ALA A 72 2.37 -11.12 -1.71
CA ALA A 72 1.22 -10.46 -1.11
C ALA A 72 0.79 -9.23 -1.91
N HIS A 73 1.74 -8.47 -2.45
CA HIS A 73 1.47 -7.32 -3.31
C HIS A 73 0.77 -7.74 -4.62
N ARG A 74 1.26 -8.78 -5.31
CA ARG A 74 0.60 -9.32 -6.51
C ARG A 74 -0.81 -9.78 -6.21
N TRP A 75 -0.97 -10.59 -5.17
CA TRP A 75 -2.28 -11.07 -4.72
C TRP A 75 -3.23 -9.90 -4.39
N TYR A 76 -2.74 -8.87 -3.70
CA TYR A 76 -3.54 -7.70 -3.36
C TYR A 76 -4.03 -6.95 -4.60
N LYS A 77 -3.18 -6.80 -5.61
CA LYS A 77 -3.53 -6.15 -6.89
C LYS A 77 -4.56 -6.96 -7.66
N ASP A 78 -4.32 -8.26 -7.78
CA ASP A 78 -5.04 -9.12 -8.71
C ASP A 78 -6.35 -9.61 -8.10
N VAL A 79 -6.33 -10.09 -6.85
CA VAL A 79 -7.51 -10.65 -6.18
C VAL A 79 -8.37 -9.58 -5.55
N VAL A 80 -7.78 -8.65 -4.76
CA VAL A 80 -8.56 -7.60 -4.08
C VAL A 80 -8.89 -6.45 -5.05
N GLY A 81 -7.90 -5.99 -5.81
CA GLY A 81 -8.07 -4.90 -6.78
C GLY A 81 -8.71 -5.33 -8.10
N GLY A 82 -8.82 -6.63 -8.36
CA GLY A 82 -9.31 -7.17 -9.64
C GLY A 82 -8.42 -6.76 -10.83
N GLY A 83 -7.13 -6.52 -10.59
CA GLY A 83 -6.18 -6.02 -11.60
C GLY A 83 -6.38 -4.55 -12.03
N ARG A 84 -7.46 -3.89 -11.58
CA ARG A 84 -7.84 -2.52 -11.99
C ARG A 84 -7.30 -1.44 -11.06
N CYS A 85 -7.05 -1.77 -9.80
CA CYS A 85 -6.67 -0.82 -8.78
C CYS A 85 -5.13 -0.75 -8.63
N PRO A 86 -4.51 0.43 -8.76
CA PRO A 86 -3.11 0.60 -8.36
C PRO A 86 -2.94 0.47 -6.83
N ILE A 87 -1.75 0.09 -6.40
CA ILE A 87 -1.40 -0.08 -4.97
C ILE A 87 -0.46 1.03 -4.52
N MET A 88 -0.90 1.90 -3.63
CA MET A 88 0.00 2.83 -2.96
C MET A 88 0.71 2.17 -1.78
N ASP A 89 1.95 1.73 -1.98
CA ASP A 89 2.82 1.32 -0.88
C ASP A 89 3.51 2.56 -0.31
N THR A 90 3.11 2.96 0.89
CA THR A 90 3.47 4.26 1.47
C THR A 90 4.41 4.10 2.65
N TRP A 91 5.54 4.80 2.58
CA TRP A 91 6.50 4.87 3.67
C TRP A 91 6.45 6.24 4.34
N TRP A 92 6.27 6.22 5.66
CA TRP A 92 6.26 7.38 6.56
C TRP A 92 6.30 6.92 8.00
N GLN A 93 6.51 7.87 8.92
CA GLN A 93 6.51 7.62 10.36
C GLN A 93 5.67 8.67 11.07
N THR A 94 5.38 8.44 12.35
CA THR A 94 4.66 9.40 13.20
C THR A 94 5.32 10.78 13.20
N GLU A 95 6.64 10.81 13.19
CA GLU A 95 7.51 11.98 13.24
C GLU A 95 7.47 12.78 11.93
N THR A 96 7.18 12.12 10.80
CA THR A 96 7.13 12.78 9.49
C THR A 96 5.75 13.38 9.20
N GLY A 97 4.70 12.93 9.90
CA GLY A 97 3.33 13.47 9.82
C GLY A 97 2.59 13.20 8.50
N ALA A 98 3.28 12.81 7.43
CA ALA A 98 2.73 12.54 6.10
C ALA A 98 3.60 11.54 5.32
N HIS A 99 3.09 11.08 4.18
CA HIS A 99 3.80 10.21 3.24
C HIS A 99 5.11 10.83 2.77
N MET A 100 6.22 10.11 2.99
CA MET A 100 7.55 10.58 2.60
C MET A 100 8.00 9.96 1.28
N ILE A 101 7.70 8.68 1.07
CA ILE A 101 7.99 7.95 -0.16
C ILE A 101 6.73 7.17 -0.51
N ALA A 102 6.17 7.42 -1.68
CA ALA A 102 4.94 6.77 -2.13
C ALA A 102 4.80 6.84 -3.66
N PRO A 103 4.20 5.83 -4.30
CA PRO A 103 3.90 5.91 -5.72
C PRO A 103 2.70 6.83 -5.97
N LEU A 104 2.86 7.81 -6.85
CA LEU A 104 1.77 8.52 -7.52
C LEU A 104 1.00 7.55 -8.44
N PRO A 105 -0.27 7.24 -8.13
CA PRO A 105 -1.06 6.32 -8.94
C PRO A 105 -1.14 6.77 -10.39
N ARG A 106 -0.99 5.83 -11.33
CA ARG A 106 -1.05 6.06 -12.79
C ARG A 106 0.06 6.93 -13.39
N ALA A 107 0.89 7.58 -12.58
CA ALA A 107 2.07 8.30 -13.06
C ALA A 107 3.35 7.45 -13.01
N MET A 108 3.41 6.47 -12.11
CA MET A 108 4.60 5.62 -11.92
C MET A 108 4.30 4.14 -12.11
N GLN A 109 5.26 3.42 -12.70
CA GLN A 109 5.24 1.95 -12.73
C GLN A 109 5.55 1.41 -11.32
N GLN A 110 4.68 0.52 -10.84
CA GLN A 110 4.80 -0.04 -9.50
C GLN A 110 5.62 -1.32 -9.55
N LYS A 111 6.75 -1.32 -8.84
CA LYS A 111 7.56 -2.52 -8.60
C LYS A 111 7.13 -3.12 -7.25
N PRO A 112 6.68 -4.38 -7.21
CA PRO A 112 6.28 -5.02 -5.94
C PRO A 112 7.41 -4.96 -4.91
N GLY A 113 7.08 -4.49 -3.70
CA GLY A 113 8.03 -4.35 -2.58
C GLY A 113 8.91 -3.08 -2.63
N SER A 114 8.60 -2.12 -3.49
CA SER A 114 9.24 -0.80 -3.51
C SER A 114 8.23 0.30 -3.18
N ALA A 115 8.63 1.22 -2.30
CA ALA A 115 7.85 2.43 -1.98
C ALA A 115 7.84 3.47 -3.12
N ALA A 116 8.54 3.20 -4.23
CA ALA A 116 8.73 4.07 -5.39
C ALA A 116 9.60 5.31 -5.11
N LEU A 117 9.13 6.51 -5.49
CA LEU A 117 9.90 7.74 -5.45
C LEU A 117 9.52 8.60 -4.22
N PRO A 118 10.43 9.50 -3.79
CA PRO A 118 10.14 10.48 -2.76
C PRO A 118 8.95 11.38 -3.13
N PHE A 119 8.16 11.74 -2.13
CA PHE A 119 7.06 12.67 -2.30
C PHE A 119 7.57 14.12 -2.47
N PHE A 120 6.70 15.02 -2.88
CA PHE A 120 7.09 16.41 -3.14
C PHE A 120 7.72 17.08 -1.92
N GLY A 121 8.89 17.69 -2.10
CA GLY A 121 9.63 18.35 -1.02
C GLY A 121 10.46 17.41 -0.14
N VAL A 122 10.47 16.10 -0.42
CA VAL A 122 11.28 15.12 0.30
C VAL A 122 12.54 14.79 -0.49
N SER A 123 13.70 14.98 0.13
CA SER A 123 15.00 14.58 -0.41
C SER A 123 15.65 13.58 0.53
N PRO A 124 15.41 12.26 0.35
CA PRO A 124 16.02 11.25 1.20
C PRO A 124 17.50 11.11 0.88
N ALA A 125 18.28 10.63 1.85
CA ALA A 125 19.67 10.25 1.67
C ALA A 125 19.96 8.90 2.33
N ILE A 126 20.79 8.09 1.67
CA ILE A 126 21.33 6.87 2.25
C ILE A 126 22.69 7.23 2.83
N VAL A 127 22.92 6.89 4.10
CA VAL A 127 24.19 7.14 4.79
C VAL A 127 24.79 5.83 5.28
N ASP A 128 26.11 5.75 5.32
CA ASP A 128 26.83 4.66 5.98
C ASP A 128 26.82 4.82 7.51
N GLU A 129 27.38 3.85 8.24
CA GLU A 129 27.50 3.88 9.71
C GLU A 129 28.32 5.08 10.23
N LYS A 130 29.12 5.71 9.38
CA LYS A 130 29.96 6.86 9.70
C LYS A 130 29.30 8.19 9.32
N GLY A 131 28.08 8.16 8.76
CA GLY A 131 27.34 9.34 8.33
C GLY A 131 27.72 9.87 6.95
N ASN A 132 28.53 9.15 6.18
CA ASN A 132 28.85 9.56 4.82
C ASN A 132 27.70 9.22 3.88
N VAL A 133 27.30 10.18 3.05
CA VAL A 133 26.25 9.96 2.04
C VAL A 133 26.75 8.98 0.99
N LEU A 134 25.98 7.91 0.79
CA LEU A 134 26.23 6.92 -0.24
C LEU A 134 25.43 7.30 -1.50
N GLN A 135 26.13 7.44 -2.63
CA GLN A 135 25.49 7.45 -3.95
C GLN A 135 25.14 6.02 -4.34
N VAL A 136 23.95 5.56 -3.97
CA VAL A 136 23.48 4.21 -4.32
C VAL A 136 22.41 4.31 -5.39
N CYS A 137 22.74 3.84 -6.60
CA CYS A 137 21.78 3.71 -7.70
C CYS A 137 21.28 2.25 -7.75
N THR A 138 20.51 1.80 -6.75
CA THR A 138 19.96 0.44 -6.72
C THR A 138 18.46 0.44 -7.02
N GLN A 139 18.07 -0.44 -7.96
CA GLN A 139 16.74 -0.57 -8.59
C GLN A 139 15.56 -0.86 -7.63
N ALA A 140 15.74 -0.84 -6.31
CA ALA A 140 14.69 -1.06 -5.32
C ALA A 140 14.27 0.23 -4.59
N MET A 141 15.15 1.24 -4.58
CA MET A 141 14.91 2.54 -3.96
C MET A 141 15.81 3.55 -4.68
N CYS A 142 15.27 4.27 -5.66
CA CYS A 142 16.00 5.38 -6.27
C CYS A 142 15.98 6.55 -5.29
N VAL A 143 16.88 6.50 -4.30
CA VAL A 143 17.22 7.66 -3.47
C VAL A 143 18.40 8.34 -4.18
N CYS A 144 18.10 9.10 -5.23
CA CYS A 144 19.09 10.01 -5.81
C CYS A 144 19.24 11.18 -4.83
N VAL A 145 20.29 11.16 -4.02
CA VAL A 145 20.83 12.39 -3.44
C VAL A 145 21.61 13.07 -4.56
N GLU A 146 21.05 14.17 -5.05
CA GLU A 146 21.66 15.13 -5.98
C GLU A 146 21.84 14.67 -7.44
N CYS A 147 20.92 15.10 -8.31
CA CYS A 147 21.10 16.19 -9.28
C CYS A 147 19.77 16.49 -9.99
#